data_AF-A0A0J6UVG7-F1
#
_entry.id   AF-A0A0J6UVG7-F1
#
_cell.length_a   1.000
_cell.length_b   1.000
_cell.length_c   1.000
_cell.angle_alpha   90.00
_cell.angle_beta   90.00
_cell.angle_gamma   90.00
#
_symmetry.space_group_name_H-M   'P 1'
#
loop_
_entity.id
_entity.type
_entity.pdbx_description
1 polymer ?
#
loop_
_entity_poly.entity_id
_entity_poly.type
_entity_poly.pdbx_seq_one_letter_code
_entity_poly.pdbx_strand_id
1 'polypeptide(L)'
;MRADPATEAAWRLFSIRLVVAAALLMVGVLTLALAVDPYDTGRPRLLARDGVRPQGPRTAAASRGRDPAFTAAIIGNSHIQLVAPANLRAATGIPFVQLSVPGTGPGEQLLVADYFLRHHPRAQALVIAADSFWCTGDPALPPTQPFPTWLLAEDWATYLRGLLRLRVMDETVNRIGWAMQATPRRATPDGYWDYEPNYLTLGDPDMPERIAARSRPAPGDPDPGQGGPDFPAAARLRALVERLPSDTALVLVFPPVFAPTQARPGTPRAAAARACRAALTAAVAPRGRVVDWSGDRPELHEPRLFFDASHYRKPLARLLEAEIAAALRDAGAGGADAPRP
;
A
#
# COMPACT_ATOMS: atom_id res chain seq x y z
N MET A 1 -29.84 24.52 48.78
CA MET A 1 -30.41 25.46 47.78
C MET A 1 -30.91 24.64 46.59
N ARG A 2 -32.22 24.58 46.38
CA ARG A 2 -32.79 24.06 45.12
C ARG A 2 -32.76 25.21 44.10
N ALA A 3 -32.38 24.93 42.86
CA ALA A 3 -32.43 25.92 41.80
C ALA A 3 -33.88 26.39 41.61
N ASP A 4 -34.06 27.67 41.28
CA ASP A 4 -35.37 28.22 40.90
C ASP A 4 -35.92 27.45 39.70
N PRO A 5 -37.18 26.95 39.72
CA PRO A 5 -37.80 26.25 38.59
C PRO A 5 -37.67 26.97 37.25
N ALA A 6 -37.67 28.31 37.23
CA ALA A 6 -37.47 29.10 36.01
C ALA A 6 -36.04 28.97 35.46
N THR A 7 -35.05 28.86 36.35
CA THR A 7 -33.64 28.64 36.00
C THR A 7 -33.43 27.23 35.46
N GLU A 8 -34.09 26.23 36.06
CA GLU A 8 -34.04 24.84 35.60
C GLU A 8 -34.64 24.66 34.19
N ALA A 9 -35.78 25.31 33.92
CA ALA A 9 -36.41 25.31 32.60
C ALA A 9 -35.54 26.00 31.52
N ALA A 10 -34.90 27.13 31.87
CA ALA A 10 -34.00 27.83 30.96
C ALA A 10 -32.76 27.00 30.61
N TRP A 11 -32.13 26.35 31.60
CA TRP A 11 -31.01 25.44 31.37
C TRP A 11 -31.40 24.25 30.53
N ARG A 12 -32.56 23.63 30.79
CA ARG A 12 -33.08 22.53 29.98
C ARG A 12 -33.25 22.94 28.52
N LEU A 13 -33.85 24.10 28.27
CA LEU A 13 -34.04 24.60 26.90
C LEU A 13 -32.69 24.92 26.22
N PHE A 14 -31.75 25.53 26.94
CA PHE A 14 -30.39 25.77 26.45
C PHE A 14 -29.69 24.46 26.08
N SER A 15 -29.71 23.46 26.96
CA SER A 15 -29.10 22.15 26.71
C SER A 15 -29.72 21.46 25.50
N ILE A 16 -31.06 21.48 25.37
CA ILE A 16 -31.75 20.91 24.20
C ILE A 16 -31.30 21.64 22.93
N ARG A 17 -31.29 22.98 22.93
CA ARG A 17 -30.86 23.78 21.76
C ARG A 17 -29.41 23.51 21.39
N LEU A 18 -28.52 23.42 22.38
CA LEU A 18 -27.11 23.12 22.16
C LEU A 18 -26.92 21.73 21.54
N VAL A 19 -27.59 20.71 22.08
CA VAL A 19 -27.53 19.34 21.54
C VAL A 19 -28.11 19.28 20.13
N VAL A 20 -29.24 19.93 19.88
CA VAL A 20 -29.85 19.99 18.55
C VAL A 20 -28.93 20.70 17.56
N ALA A 21 -28.35 21.85 17.92
CA ALA A 21 -27.42 22.58 17.05
C ALA A 21 -26.16 21.75 16.74
N ALA A 22 -25.59 21.08 17.75
CA ALA A 22 -24.43 20.20 17.56
C ALA A 22 -24.78 19.00 16.65
N ALA A 23 -25.95 18.39 16.84
CA ALA A 23 -26.42 17.30 15.99
C ALA A 23 -26.64 17.75 14.54
N LEU A 24 -27.26 18.91 14.33
CA LEU A 24 -27.47 19.47 12.99
C LEU A 24 -26.14 19.80 12.30
N LEU A 25 -25.18 20.38 13.03
CA LEU A 25 -23.84 20.67 12.51
C LEU A 25 -23.13 19.37 12.10
N MET A 26 -23.16 18.34 12.96
CA MET A 26 -22.56 17.04 12.67
C MET A 26 -23.19 16.38 11.44
N VAL A 27 -24.53 16.39 11.33
CA VAL A 27 -25.24 15.86 10.16
C VAL A 27 -24.90 16.66 8.90
N GLY A 28 -24.85 17.98 8.98
CA GLY A 28 -24.49 18.85 7.85
C GLY A 28 -23.06 18.58 7.37
N VAL A 29 -22.11 18.45 8.29
CA VAL A 29 -20.72 18.09 8.02
C VAL A 29 -20.61 16.72 7.35
N LEU A 30 -21.26 15.70 7.89
CA LEU A 30 -21.27 14.36 7.30
C LEU A 30 -21.88 14.35 5.91
N THR A 31 -23.00 15.05 5.73
CA THR A 31 -23.70 15.16 4.45
C THR A 31 -22.81 15.84 3.41
N LEU A 32 -22.10 16.91 3.79
CA LEU A 32 -21.16 17.59 2.91
C LEU A 32 -19.98 16.67 2.53
N ALA A 33 -19.36 16.01 3.51
CA ALA A 33 -18.23 15.12 3.26
C ALA A 33 -18.62 13.93 2.36
N LEU A 34 -19.81 13.36 2.58
CA LEU A 34 -20.37 12.32 1.72
C LEU A 34 -20.59 12.82 0.30
N ALA A 35 -21.20 13.98 0.15
CA ALA A 35 -21.52 14.55 -1.14
C ALA A 35 -20.27 14.99 -1.93
N VAL A 36 -19.19 15.37 -1.24
CA VAL A 36 -17.92 15.76 -1.85
C VAL A 36 -17.03 14.55 -2.17
N ASP A 37 -17.11 13.49 -1.37
CA ASP A 37 -16.21 12.32 -1.41
C ASP A 37 -14.72 12.73 -1.49
N PRO A 38 -14.15 13.32 -0.41
CA PRO A 38 -12.85 14.01 -0.45
C PRO A 38 -11.66 13.14 -0.84
N TYR A 39 -11.80 11.82 -0.65
CA TYR A 39 -10.80 10.81 -0.97
C TYR A 39 -11.11 10.03 -2.22
N ASP A 40 -12.20 10.40 -2.90
CA ASP A 40 -12.57 9.83 -4.17
C ASP A 40 -12.77 8.28 -4.05
N THR A 41 -13.53 7.85 -3.03
CA THR A 41 -13.82 6.44 -2.70
C THR A 41 -14.86 5.73 -3.58
N GLY A 42 -15.58 6.47 -4.42
CA GLY A 42 -16.55 5.92 -5.39
C GLY A 42 -17.99 5.96 -4.90
N ARG A 43 -18.19 6.52 -3.71
CA ARG A 43 -19.50 6.83 -3.12
C ARG A 43 -20.07 8.12 -3.74
N PRO A 44 -21.37 8.44 -3.57
CA PRO A 44 -22.04 9.50 -4.32
C PRO A 44 -21.27 10.82 -4.37
N ARG A 45 -21.19 11.46 -5.54
CA ARG A 45 -20.41 12.69 -5.73
C ARG A 45 -21.23 13.78 -6.41
N LEU A 46 -21.21 14.96 -5.82
CA LEU A 46 -21.67 16.19 -6.46
C LEU A 46 -20.57 16.87 -7.29
N LEU A 47 -19.30 16.61 -6.96
CA LEU A 47 -18.14 17.24 -7.59
C LEU A 47 -17.32 16.22 -8.38
N ALA A 48 -17.74 15.96 -9.61
CA ALA A 48 -16.94 15.21 -10.59
C ALA A 48 -15.97 16.18 -11.29
N ARG A 49 -14.69 15.81 -11.36
CA ARG A 49 -13.68 16.51 -12.15
C ARG A 49 -12.60 15.54 -12.62
N ASP A 50 -12.16 15.72 -13.85
CA ASP A 50 -11.15 14.88 -14.48
C ASP A 50 -9.77 15.02 -13.82
N GLY A 51 -9.11 13.88 -13.67
CA GLY A 51 -7.76 13.75 -13.13
C GLY A 51 -7.72 13.47 -11.63
N VAL A 52 -6.55 13.05 -11.17
CA VAL A 52 -6.34 12.64 -9.77
C VAL A 52 -5.77 13.81 -8.98
N ARG A 53 -6.42 14.18 -7.88
CA ARG A 53 -5.88 15.17 -6.94
C ARG A 53 -4.60 14.64 -6.27
N PRO A 54 -3.56 15.47 -6.09
CA PRO A 54 -2.41 15.11 -5.28
C PRO A 54 -2.83 14.73 -3.85
N GLN A 55 -2.51 13.49 -3.48
CA GLN A 55 -2.81 12.89 -2.18
C GLN A 55 -1.65 11.98 -1.78
N GLY A 56 -1.45 11.78 -0.48
CA GLY A 56 -0.49 10.81 0.02
C GLY A 56 -0.93 9.37 -0.30
N PRO A 57 0.00 8.40 -0.46
CA PRO A 57 -0.34 7.02 -0.81
C PRO A 57 -1.37 6.37 0.12
N ARG A 58 -1.34 6.69 1.42
CA ARG A 58 -2.27 6.16 2.45
C ARG A 58 -3.74 6.46 2.15
N THR A 59 -4.06 7.61 1.58
CA THR A 59 -5.44 8.00 1.28
C THR A 59 -5.78 7.83 -0.20
N ALA A 60 -4.78 7.91 -1.09
CA ALA A 60 -4.96 7.77 -2.53
C ALA A 60 -5.37 6.35 -2.95
N ALA A 61 -5.05 5.32 -2.17
CA ALA A 61 -5.38 3.93 -2.47
C ALA A 61 -6.89 3.71 -2.69
N ALA A 62 -7.76 4.44 -1.99
CA ALA A 62 -9.21 4.33 -2.14
C ALA A 62 -9.73 4.90 -3.47
N SER A 63 -9.02 5.85 -4.07
CA SER A 63 -9.35 6.37 -5.40
C SER A 63 -8.76 5.50 -6.49
N ARG A 64 -7.46 5.19 -6.38
CA ARG A 64 -6.68 4.49 -7.39
C ARG A 64 -7.02 3.01 -7.48
N GLY A 65 -7.27 2.36 -6.33
CA GLY A 65 -7.55 0.94 -6.26
C GLY A 65 -8.89 0.52 -6.85
N ARG A 66 -9.74 1.48 -7.27
CA ARG A 66 -11.03 1.25 -7.94
C ARG A 66 -11.11 1.86 -9.34
N ASP A 67 -10.03 2.46 -9.82
CA ASP A 67 -10.02 3.16 -11.10
C ASP A 67 -10.06 2.15 -12.26
N PRO A 68 -11.15 2.11 -13.05
CA PRO A 68 -11.34 1.09 -14.08
C PRO A 68 -10.35 1.22 -15.25
N ALA A 69 -9.55 2.29 -15.31
CA ALA A 69 -8.47 2.43 -16.28
C ALA A 69 -7.34 1.43 -16.07
N PHE A 70 -7.27 0.79 -14.90
CA PHE A 70 -6.23 -0.16 -14.54
C PHE A 70 -6.81 -1.56 -14.36
N THR A 71 -6.11 -2.58 -14.85
CA THR A 71 -6.50 -3.98 -14.71
C THR A 71 -5.45 -4.79 -13.96
N ALA A 72 -4.39 -4.15 -13.47
CA ALA A 72 -3.40 -4.77 -12.63
C ALA A 72 -2.86 -3.81 -11.57
N ALA A 73 -2.31 -4.36 -10.50
CA ALA A 73 -1.80 -3.55 -9.39
C ALA A 73 -0.43 -4.01 -8.88
N ILE A 74 0.36 -3.04 -8.44
CA ILE A 74 1.60 -3.24 -7.67
C ILE A 74 1.27 -2.92 -6.22
N ILE A 75 1.39 -3.92 -5.34
CA ILE A 75 1.10 -3.84 -3.91
C ILE A 75 2.40 -3.97 -3.13
N GLY A 76 2.56 -3.15 -2.09
CA GLY A 76 3.72 -3.22 -1.21
C GLY A 76 3.88 -1.95 -0.39
N ASN A 77 5.11 -1.61 -0.05
CA ASN A 77 5.46 -0.39 0.65
C ASN A 77 6.62 0.35 -0.06
N SER A 78 7.40 1.15 0.67
CA SER A 78 8.52 1.92 0.11
C SER A 78 9.59 1.04 -0.54
N HIS A 79 9.67 -0.26 -0.24
CA HIS A 79 10.62 -1.16 -0.87
C HIS A 79 10.22 -1.61 -2.29
N ILE A 80 9.03 -1.30 -2.81
CA ILE A 80 8.66 -1.56 -4.21
C ILE A 80 8.24 -0.28 -4.97
N GLN A 81 8.23 0.87 -4.28
CA GLN A 81 7.66 2.12 -4.79
C GLN A 81 8.33 2.62 -6.08
N LEU A 82 9.60 2.27 -6.34
CA LEU A 82 10.32 2.65 -7.56
C LEU A 82 9.96 1.81 -8.79
N VAL A 83 9.24 0.69 -8.63
CA VAL A 83 8.70 -0.05 -9.78
C VAL A 83 7.62 0.82 -10.42
N ALA A 84 7.86 1.28 -11.64
CA ALA A 84 6.95 2.16 -12.33
C ALA A 84 5.92 1.38 -13.16
N PRO A 85 4.61 1.63 -12.93
CA PRO A 85 3.54 1.03 -13.73
C PRO A 85 3.70 1.25 -15.24
N ALA A 86 4.17 2.42 -15.67
CA ALA A 86 4.41 2.73 -17.07
C ALA A 86 5.39 1.76 -17.76
N ASN A 87 6.43 1.31 -17.06
CA ASN A 87 7.43 0.39 -17.61
C ASN A 87 6.88 -1.03 -17.73
N LEU A 88 6.16 -1.49 -16.70
CA LEU A 88 5.48 -2.78 -16.75
C LEU A 88 4.42 -2.79 -17.85
N ARG A 89 3.64 -1.70 -17.99
CA ARG A 89 2.67 -1.54 -19.08
C ARG A 89 3.35 -1.57 -20.44
N ALA A 90 4.47 -0.89 -20.62
CA ALA A 90 5.21 -0.95 -21.88
C ALA A 90 5.71 -2.37 -22.21
N ALA A 91 6.13 -3.13 -21.20
CA ALA A 91 6.67 -4.48 -21.38
C ALA A 91 5.62 -5.61 -21.47
N THR A 92 4.39 -5.37 -21.04
CA THR A 92 3.34 -6.41 -20.94
C THR A 92 2.03 -6.05 -21.63
N GLY A 93 1.81 -4.76 -21.96
CA GLY A 93 0.52 -4.24 -22.43
C GLY A 93 -0.54 -4.07 -21.33
N ILE A 94 -0.26 -4.51 -20.10
CA ILE A 94 -1.23 -4.51 -19.00
C ILE A 94 -1.27 -3.13 -18.31
N PRO A 95 -2.45 -2.50 -18.16
CA PRO A 95 -2.60 -1.27 -17.40
C PRO A 95 -2.39 -1.47 -15.88
N PHE A 96 -1.21 -1.10 -15.38
CA PHE A 96 -0.87 -1.19 -13.95
C PHE A 96 -1.19 0.10 -13.18
N VAL A 97 -1.62 -0.06 -11.93
CA VAL A 97 -1.67 0.99 -10.90
C VAL A 97 -0.69 0.70 -9.77
N GLN A 98 0.02 1.73 -9.29
CA GLN A 98 0.88 1.68 -8.12
C GLN A 98 0.05 1.93 -6.85
N LEU A 99 -0.06 0.88 -6.04
CA LEU A 99 -0.77 0.88 -4.76
C LEU A 99 0.17 0.57 -3.58
N SER A 100 1.49 0.71 -3.78
CA SER A 100 2.45 0.68 -2.69
C SER A 100 2.22 1.83 -1.71
N VAL A 101 2.18 1.52 -0.42
CA VAL A 101 1.99 2.52 0.64
C VAL A 101 3.19 2.50 1.60
N PRO A 102 4.07 3.52 1.57
CA PRO A 102 5.22 3.59 2.46
C PRO A 102 4.86 3.45 3.95
N GLY A 103 5.68 2.68 4.68
CA GLY A 103 5.47 2.38 6.10
C GLY A 103 4.25 1.51 6.38
N THR A 104 3.96 0.54 5.51
CA THR A 104 2.92 -0.49 5.74
C THR A 104 3.54 -1.87 5.83
N GLY A 105 2.87 -2.75 6.58
CA GLY A 105 3.21 -4.15 6.70
C GLY A 105 2.23 -5.05 5.92
N PRO A 106 2.31 -6.37 6.12
CA PRO A 106 1.47 -7.34 5.40
C PRO A 106 -0.03 -7.11 5.61
N GLY A 107 -0.47 -6.68 6.80
CA GLY A 107 -1.88 -6.48 7.10
C GLY A 107 -2.53 -5.42 6.19
N GLU A 108 -1.93 -4.24 6.08
CA GLU A 108 -2.45 -3.19 5.20
C GLU A 108 -2.28 -3.55 3.73
N GLN A 109 -1.17 -4.18 3.34
CA GLN A 109 -0.90 -4.56 1.96
C GLN A 109 -1.94 -5.57 1.44
N LEU A 110 -2.29 -6.58 2.26
CA LEU A 110 -3.34 -7.54 1.94
C LEU A 110 -4.73 -6.88 1.89
N LEU A 111 -5.01 -5.91 2.77
CA LEU A 111 -6.25 -5.13 2.72
C LEU A 111 -6.36 -4.31 1.43
N VAL A 112 -5.27 -3.69 0.98
CA VAL A 112 -5.22 -2.94 -0.29
C VAL A 112 -5.39 -3.87 -1.49
N ALA A 113 -4.74 -5.04 -1.47
CA ALA A 113 -4.90 -6.06 -2.52
C ALA A 113 -6.36 -6.53 -2.63
N ASP A 114 -6.99 -6.86 -1.49
CA ASP A 114 -8.40 -7.28 -1.46
C ASP A 114 -9.32 -6.15 -1.95
N TYR A 115 -9.09 -4.90 -1.53
CA TYR A 115 -9.83 -3.74 -2.04
C TYR A 115 -9.74 -3.61 -3.57
N PHE A 116 -8.55 -3.78 -4.14
CA PHE A 116 -8.36 -3.73 -5.59
C PHE A 116 -9.14 -4.83 -6.30
N LEU A 117 -9.03 -6.08 -5.84
CA LEU A 117 -9.68 -7.24 -6.46
C LEU A 117 -11.21 -7.14 -6.41
N ARG A 118 -11.79 -6.57 -5.35
CA ARG A 118 -13.24 -6.34 -5.26
C ARG A 118 -13.76 -5.38 -6.33
N HIS A 119 -12.97 -4.40 -6.76
CA HIS A 119 -13.34 -3.44 -7.80
C HIS A 119 -12.92 -3.90 -9.21
N HIS A 120 -12.06 -4.91 -9.30
CA HIS A 120 -11.50 -5.43 -10.55
C HIS A 120 -11.74 -6.95 -10.65
N PRO A 121 -12.98 -7.41 -10.85
CA PRO A 121 -13.30 -8.83 -10.96
C PRO A 121 -12.64 -9.49 -12.19
N ARG A 122 -12.13 -8.69 -13.13
CA ARG A 122 -11.35 -9.10 -14.31
C ARG A 122 -9.90 -8.60 -14.23
N ALA A 123 -9.31 -8.61 -13.03
CA ALA A 123 -7.92 -8.24 -12.83
C ALA A 123 -7.00 -9.18 -13.63
N GLN A 124 -6.15 -8.61 -14.49
CA GLN A 124 -5.20 -9.36 -15.31
C GLN A 124 -3.95 -9.75 -14.52
N ALA A 125 -3.50 -8.90 -13.60
CA ALA A 125 -2.30 -9.18 -12.82
C ALA A 125 -2.27 -8.54 -11.42
N LEU A 126 -1.59 -9.21 -10.50
CA LEU A 126 -1.30 -8.71 -9.17
C LEU A 126 0.19 -8.94 -8.86
N VAL A 127 0.92 -7.87 -8.59
CA VAL A 127 2.31 -7.91 -8.15
C VAL A 127 2.33 -7.55 -6.67
N ILE A 128 2.76 -8.46 -5.80
CA ILE A 128 2.84 -8.24 -4.35
C ILE A 128 4.30 -8.28 -3.94
N ALA A 129 4.79 -7.21 -3.35
CA ALA A 129 6.13 -7.15 -2.78
C ALA A 129 6.13 -7.52 -1.29
N ALA A 130 6.82 -8.61 -0.95
CA ALA A 130 7.02 -9.05 0.43
C ALA A 130 8.46 -8.80 0.86
N ASP A 131 8.63 -8.00 1.91
CA ASP A 131 9.91 -7.67 2.51
C ASP A 131 10.03 -8.27 3.93
N SER A 132 11.00 -7.80 4.72
CA SER A 132 11.21 -8.29 6.08
C SER A 132 10.03 -8.08 7.03
N PHE A 133 9.12 -7.11 6.79
CA PHE A 133 7.94 -6.90 7.64
C PHE A 133 6.93 -8.06 7.52
N TRP A 134 7.00 -8.85 6.46
CA TRP A 134 6.20 -10.06 6.31
C TRP A 134 6.67 -11.23 7.18
N CYS A 135 7.89 -11.15 7.72
CA CYS A 135 8.50 -12.21 8.53
C CYS A 135 8.18 -12.12 10.03
N THR A 136 7.06 -11.48 10.36
CA THR A 136 6.52 -11.39 11.72
C THR A 136 5.90 -12.72 12.17
N GLY A 137 6.01 -13.02 13.46
CA GLY A 137 5.27 -14.09 14.13
C GLY A 137 3.91 -13.67 14.69
N ASP A 138 3.56 -12.38 14.64
CA ASP A 138 2.31 -11.85 15.20
C ASP A 138 1.13 -12.09 14.23
N PRO A 139 0.14 -12.93 14.58
CA PRO A 139 -1.01 -13.21 13.72
C PRO A 139 -1.98 -12.03 13.57
N ALA A 140 -1.89 -11.00 14.42
CA ALA A 140 -2.70 -9.79 14.29
C ALA A 140 -2.23 -8.89 13.14
N LEU A 141 -0.99 -9.08 12.66
CA LEU A 141 -0.36 -8.28 11.60
C LEU A 141 -0.56 -6.75 11.83
N PRO A 142 -0.17 -6.22 13.00
CA PRO A 142 -0.51 -4.86 13.38
C PRO A 142 0.16 -3.82 12.47
N PRO A 143 -0.50 -2.67 12.22
CA PRO A 143 0.11 -1.54 11.54
C PRO A 143 1.33 -1.04 12.30
N THR A 144 2.41 -0.76 11.57
CA THR A 144 3.56 -0.02 12.11
C THR A 144 3.28 1.49 12.20
N GLN A 145 2.30 1.97 11.43
CA GLN A 145 1.89 3.38 11.36
C GLN A 145 0.38 3.48 11.12
N PRO A 146 -0.32 4.52 11.61
CA PRO A 146 -1.75 4.69 11.40
C PRO A 146 -2.15 4.56 9.92
N PHE A 147 -3.09 3.66 9.63
CA PHE A 147 -3.59 3.40 8.29
C PHE A 147 -5.11 3.64 8.22
N PRO A 148 -5.62 4.36 7.21
CA PRO A 148 -7.03 4.71 7.13
C PRO A 148 -7.87 3.56 6.55
N THR A 149 -7.93 2.42 7.27
CA THR A 149 -8.67 1.22 6.85
C THR A 149 -10.13 1.51 6.49
N TRP A 150 -10.74 2.49 7.16
CA TRP A 150 -12.11 2.94 6.93
C TRP A 150 -12.37 3.45 5.50
N LEU A 151 -11.35 3.93 4.78
CA LEU A 151 -11.48 4.32 3.37
C LEU A 151 -11.69 3.12 2.44
N LEU A 152 -11.16 1.95 2.84
CA LEU A 152 -11.23 0.70 2.10
C LEU A 152 -12.33 -0.23 2.63
N ALA A 153 -13.09 0.21 3.64
CA ALA A 153 -14.16 -0.56 4.26
C ALA A 153 -15.33 -0.75 3.29
N GLU A 154 -15.92 -1.94 3.33
CA GLU A 154 -17.13 -2.28 2.59
C GLU A 154 -18.37 -1.73 3.29
N ASP A 155 -18.41 -1.82 4.62
CA ASP A 155 -19.58 -1.45 5.40
C ASP A 155 -19.69 0.07 5.60
N TRP A 156 -20.93 0.57 5.47
CA TRP A 156 -21.23 1.99 5.65
C TRP A 156 -20.93 2.49 7.06
N ALA A 157 -21.11 1.66 8.08
CA ALA A 157 -20.93 2.10 9.46
C ALA A 157 -19.45 2.47 9.74
N THR A 158 -18.50 1.67 9.29
CA THR A 158 -17.06 1.93 9.43
C THR A 158 -16.63 3.13 8.60
N TYR A 159 -17.14 3.25 7.38
CA TYR A 159 -16.87 4.41 6.53
C TYR A 159 -17.39 5.72 7.14
N LEU A 160 -18.65 5.75 7.59
CA LEU A 160 -19.27 6.93 8.22
C LEU A 160 -18.57 7.31 9.53
N ARG A 161 -18.18 6.32 10.36
CA ARG A 161 -17.34 6.57 11.54
C ARG A 161 -15.99 7.19 11.16
N GLY A 162 -15.43 6.79 10.02
CA GLY A 162 -14.22 7.40 9.46
C GLY A 162 -14.39 8.86 9.04
N LEU A 163 -15.54 9.22 8.46
CA LEU A 163 -15.86 10.59 8.04
C LEU A 163 -15.97 11.58 9.21
N LEU A 164 -16.21 11.11 10.44
CA LEU A 164 -16.26 11.94 11.64
C LEU A 164 -14.89 12.46 12.10
N ARG A 165 -13.79 12.06 11.45
CA ARG A 165 -12.45 12.52 11.79
C ARG A 165 -12.25 13.97 11.35
N LEU A 166 -11.66 14.80 12.21
CA LEU A 166 -11.41 16.23 11.91
C LEU A 166 -10.65 16.45 10.59
N ARG A 167 -9.65 15.61 10.29
CA ARG A 167 -8.87 15.69 9.04
C ARG A 167 -9.72 15.53 7.77
N VAL A 168 -10.90 14.92 7.85
CA VAL A 168 -11.82 14.80 6.72
C VAL A 168 -12.36 16.17 6.33
N MET A 169 -12.50 17.10 7.28
CA MET A 169 -12.93 18.46 6.98
C MET A 169 -11.89 19.20 6.13
N ASP A 170 -10.62 19.10 6.51
CA ASP A 170 -9.52 19.67 5.73
C ASP A 170 -9.51 19.10 4.31
N GLU A 171 -9.67 17.78 4.17
CA GLU A 171 -9.68 17.13 2.85
C GLU A 171 -10.94 17.46 2.04
N THR A 172 -12.07 17.73 2.69
CA THR A 172 -13.32 18.20 2.05
C THR A 172 -13.13 19.59 1.47
N VAL A 173 -12.61 20.53 2.26
CA VAL A 173 -12.28 21.89 1.81
C VAL A 173 -11.23 21.84 0.68
N ASN A 174 -10.17 21.04 0.84
CA ASN A 174 -9.14 20.87 -0.17
C ASN A 174 -9.70 20.30 -1.48
N ARG A 175 -10.65 19.35 -1.41
CA ARG A 175 -11.28 18.77 -2.60
C ARG A 175 -12.15 19.80 -3.32
N ILE A 176 -12.95 20.58 -2.58
CA ILE A 176 -13.76 21.67 -3.16
C ILE A 176 -12.83 22.70 -3.83
N GLY A 177 -11.81 23.17 -3.12
CA GLY A 177 -10.85 24.14 -3.66
C GLY A 177 -10.14 23.63 -4.92
N TRP A 178 -9.69 22.37 -4.91
CA TRP A 178 -9.10 21.74 -6.09
C TRP A 178 -10.07 21.63 -7.26
N ALA A 179 -11.35 21.33 -7.00
CA ALA A 179 -12.38 21.24 -8.02
C ALA A 179 -12.72 22.61 -8.65
N MET A 180 -12.63 23.69 -7.87
CA MET A 180 -12.94 25.06 -8.31
C MET A 180 -11.77 25.76 -9.03
N GLN A 181 -10.54 25.25 -8.94
CA GLN A 181 -9.40 25.83 -9.65
C GLN A 181 -9.55 25.67 -11.18
N ALA A 182 -9.15 26.70 -11.93
CA ALA A 182 -9.13 26.62 -13.40
C ALA A 182 -8.13 25.55 -13.88
N THR A 183 -6.91 25.58 -13.34
CA THR A 183 -5.78 24.72 -13.72
C THR A 183 -5.14 24.03 -12.50
N PRO A 184 -5.85 23.09 -11.84
CA PRO A 184 -5.33 22.47 -10.64
C PRO A 184 -4.16 21.54 -10.93
N ARG A 185 -3.21 21.47 -9.99
CA ARG A 185 -2.16 20.45 -10.00
C ARG A 185 -2.78 19.04 -9.96
N ARG A 186 -2.25 18.13 -10.77
CA ARG A 186 -2.69 16.73 -10.85
C ARG A 186 -1.56 15.80 -10.40
N ALA A 187 -1.93 14.69 -9.79
CA ALA A 187 -1.02 13.57 -9.58
C ALA A 187 -0.90 12.74 -10.86
N THR A 188 0.16 11.94 -10.93
CA THR A 188 0.28 10.81 -11.83
C THR A 188 -0.93 9.86 -11.66
N PRO A 189 -1.70 9.58 -12.73
CA PRO A 189 -2.92 8.76 -12.63
C PRO A 189 -2.65 7.35 -12.13
N ASP A 190 -1.58 6.73 -12.61
CA ASP A 190 -1.13 5.37 -12.20
C ASP A 190 -0.55 5.33 -10.79
N GLY A 191 -0.45 6.47 -10.11
CA GLY A 191 0.03 6.58 -8.77
C GLY A 191 1.52 6.41 -8.56
N TYR A 192 2.31 6.35 -9.64
CA TYR A 192 3.77 6.31 -9.54
C TYR A 192 4.28 7.55 -8.81
N TRP A 193 5.09 7.33 -7.78
CA TRP A 193 5.82 8.38 -7.08
C TRP A 193 7.30 8.09 -7.17
N ASP A 194 7.99 8.92 -7.94
CA ASP A 194 9.44 8.98 -7.96
C ASP A 194 9.94 9.72 -6.70
N TYR A 195 10.43 8.94 -5.74
CA TYR A 195 10.90 9.41 -4.44
C TYR A 195 12.44 9.48 -4.39
N GLU A 196 13.14 9.12 -5.47
CA GLU A 196 14.58 9.32 -5.59
C GLU A 196 14.98 10.79 -5.42
N PRO A 197 14.31 11.78 -6.06
CA PRO A 197 14.56 13.19 -5.79
C PRO A 197 14.40 13.55 -4.31
N ASN A 198 13.41 12.97 -3.62
CA ASN A 198 13.20 13.20 -2.19
C ASN A 198 14.40 12.69 -1.38
N TYR A 199 14.91 11.49 -1.68
CA TYR A 199 16.11 10.96 -1.02
C TYR A 199 17.35 11.84 -1.25
N LEU A 200 17.54 12.33 -2.48
CA LEU A 200 18.67 13.22 -2.80
C LEU A 200 18.58 14.56 -2.05
N THR A 201 17.37 15.05 -1.76
CA THR A 201 17.20 16.27 -0.95
C THR A 201 17.53 16.08 0.54
N LEU A 202 17.52 14.84 1.05
CA LEU A 202 17.92 14.52 2.42
C LEU A 202 19.45 14.51 2.60
N GLY A 203 20.21 14.79 1.54
CA GLY A 203 21.66 14.83 1.49
C GLY A 203 22.23 13.77 0.56
N ASP A 204 23.51 13.92 0.18
CA ASP A 204 24.17 13.03 -0.76
C ASP A 204 24.31 11.62 -0.17
N PRO A 205 23.57 10.61 -0.70
CA PRO A 205 23.67 9.24 -0.22
C PRO A 205 25.07 8.67 -0.43
N ASP A 206 25.87 9.15 -1.38
CA ASP A 206 27.17 8.59 -1.77
C ASP A 206 28.35 9.16 -0.97
N MET A 207 28.08 9.99 0.05
CA MET A 207 29.11 10.39 1.01
C MET A 207 29.73 9.16 1.72
N PRO A 208 31.06 9.12 1.91
CA PRO A 208 31.76 7.97 2.52
C PRO A 208 31.16 7.54 3.86
N GLU A 209 30.75 8.49 4.71
CA GLU A 209 30.13 8.21 6.01
C GLU A 209 28.78 7.49 5.88
N ARG A 210 27.96 7.87 4.90
CA ARG A 210 26.66 7.24 4.66
C ARG A 210 26.83 5.85 4.06
N ILE A 211 27.78 5.69 3.14
CA ILE A 211 28.18 4.38 2.62
C ILE A 211 28.61 3.47 3.78
N ALA A 212 29.52 3.94 4.63
CA ALA A 212 30.01 3.19 5.78
C ALA A 212 28.88 2.83 6.76
N ALA A 213 27.93 3.76 7.00
CA ALA A 213 26.79 3.54 7.88
C ALA A 213 25.84 2.46 7.33
N ARG A 214 25.52 2.48 6.03
CA ARG A 214 24.64 1.46 5.42
C ARG A 214 25.32 0.13 5.13
N SER A 215 26.66 0.09 5.06
CA SER A 215 27.41 -1.17 4.92
C SER A 215 27.58 -1.95 6.23
N ARG A 216 26.97 -1.50 7.33
CA ARG A 216 27.04 -2.22 8.61
C ARG A 216 26.30 -3.57 8.50
N PRO A 217 26.95 -4.67 8.91
CA PRO A 217 26.31 -5.99 8.90
C PRO A 217 25.05 -6.00 9.75
N ALA A 218 24.03 -6.74 9.30
CA ALA A 218 22.87 -6.98 10.13
C ALA A 218 23.24 -7.75 11.41
N PRO A 219 22.51 -7.52 12.52
CA PRO A 219 22.60 -8.34 13.72
C PRO A 219 22.39 -9.83 13.40
N GLY A 220 22.96 -10.71 14.22
CA GLY A 220 22.78 -12.17 14.07
C GLY A 220 21.37 -12.64 14.43
N ASP A 221 20.73 -11.93 15.36
CA ASP A 221 19.37 -12.24 15.81
C ASP A 221 18.32 -11.54 14.93
N PRO A 222 17.13 -12.16 14.73
CA PRO A 222 15.97 -11.48 14.14
C PRO A 222 15.57 -10.24 14.96
N ASP A 223 14.93 -9.28 14.31
CA ASP A 223 14.32 -8.16 15.05
C ASP A 223 13.20 -8.69 15.95
N PRO A 224 12.88 -8.01 17.08
CA PRO A 224 11.79 -8.43 17.96
C PRO A 224 10.48 -8.65 17.21
N GLY A 225 9.83 -9.80 17.47
CA GLY A 225 8.60 -10.20 16.79
C GLY A 225 8.80 -10.80 15.40
N GLN A 226 10.02 -10.78 14.84
CA GLN A 226 10.36 -11.52 13.63
C GLN A 226 10.96 -12.90 13.97
N GLY A 227 10.77 -13.87 13.06
CA GLY A 227 11.41 -15.19 13.16
C GLY A 227 10.65 -16.25 13.95
N GLY A 228 9.37 -16.03 14.26
CA GLY A 228 8.46 -17.07 14.76
C GLY A 228 8.18 -18.13 13.67
N PRO A 229 7.94 -19.40 14.03
CA PRO A 229 7.91 -20.50 13.05
C PRO A 229 6.73 -20.42 12.07
N ASP A 230 5.65 -19.74 12.44
CA ASP A 230 4.34 -19.89 11.77
C ASP A 230 4.05 -18.86 10.67
N PHE A 231 4.88 -17.82 10.51
CA PHE A 231 4.75 -16.74 9.52
C PHE A 231 3.31 -16.42 9.08
N PRO A 232 2.44 -15.86 9.95
CA PRO A 232 1.00 -15.73 9.70
C PRO A 232 0.62 -14.94 8.43
N ALA A 233 1.50 -14.03 7.99
CA ALA A 233 1.33 -13.30 6.74
C ALA A 233 1.28 -14.26 5.52
N ALA A 234 2.04 -15.36 5.52
CA ALA A 234 2.00 -16.36 4.47
C ALA A 234 0.67 -17.12 4.43
N ALA A 235 0.08 -17.41 5.60
CA ALA A 235 -1.26 -18.02 5.66
C ALA A 235 -2.34 -17.08 5.09
N ARG A 236 -2.27 -15.78 5.42
CA ARG A 236 -3.21 -14.78 4.87
C ARG A 236 -3.00 -14.55 3.38
N LEU A 237 -1.76 -14.59 2.89
CA LEU A 237 -1.44 -14.56 1.47
C LEU A 237 -2.06 -15.76 0.75
N ARG A 238 -1.88 -16.98 1.26
CA ARG A 238 -2.48 -18.18 0.67
C ARG A 238 -4.00 -18.05 0.53
N ALA A 239 -4.67 -17.58 1.59
CA ALA A 239 -6.11 -17.35 1.55
C ALA A 239 -6.54 -16.29 0.51
N LEU A 240 -5.71 -15.27 0.25
CA LEU A 240 -5.94 -14.32 -0.84
C LEU A 240 -5.77 -15.00 -2.21
N VAL A 241 -4.69 -15.78 -2.38
CA VAL A 241 -4.36 -16.49 -3.62
C VAL A 241 -5.46 -17.48 -4.02
N GLU A 242 -6.01 -18.21 -3.06
CA GLU A 242 -7.11 -19.16 -3.25
C GLU A 242 -8.38 -18.49 -3.79
N ARG A 243 -8.56 -17.18 -3.56
CA ARG A 243 -9.71 -16.40 -4.06
C ARG A 243 -9.45 -15.67 -5.37
N LEU A 244 -8.24 -15.74 -5.93
CA LEU A 244 -7.92 -15.02 -7.16
C LEU A 244 -8.68 -15.63 -8.37
N PRO A 245 -9.30 -14.80 -9.24
CA PRO A 245 -9.89 -15.26 -10.50
C PRO A 245 -8.86 -16.04 -11.32
N SER A 246 -9.19 -17.21 -11.88
CA SER A 246 -8.21 -18.13 -12.50
C SER A 246 -7.30 -17.51 -13.56
N ASP A 247 -7.75 -16.45 -14.22
CA ASP A 247 -7.04 -15.68 -15.25
C ASP A 247 -6.14 -14.56 -14.71
N THR A 248 -6.19 -14.24 -13.40
CA THR A 248 -5.29 -13.27 -12.78
C THR A 248 -3.89 -13.85 -12.58
N ALA A 249 -2.91 -13.30 -13.29
CA ALA A 249 -1.49 -13.58 -13.07
C ALA A 249 -1.02 -13.02 -11.71
N LEU A 250 -0.26 -13.81 -10.97
CA LEU A 250 0.27 -13.42 -9.66
C LEU A 250 1.80 -13.46 -9.67
N VAL A 251 2.43 -12.37 -9.25
CA VAL A 251 3.89 -12.31 -9.02
C VAL A 251 4.15 -11.88 -7.58
N LEU A 252 4.83 -12.74 -6.83
CA LEU A 252 5.42 -12.39 -5.55
C LEU A 252 6.84 -11.87 -5.77
N VAL A 253 7.13 -10.68 -5.26
CA VAL A 253 8.45 -10.05 -5.37
C VAL A 253 9.09 -9.99 -4.00
N PHE A 254 10.32 -10.45 -3.88
CA PHE A 254 11.18 -10.10 -2.75
C PHE A 254 12.10 -8.97 -3.19
N PRO A 255 11.90 -7.72 -2.72
CA PRO A 255 12.65 -6.57 -3.23
C PRO A 255 14.16 -6.67 -2.95
N PRO A 256 14.97 -5.93 -3.74
CA PRO A 256 16.40 -5.77 -3.49
C PRO A 256 16.75 -5.32 -2.08
N VAL A 257 17.74 -5.97 -1.49
CA VAL A 257 18.34 -5.59 -0.19
C VAL A 257 19.84 -5.46 -0.40
N PHE A 258 20.43 -4.37 0.10
CA PHE A 258 21.86 -4.10 -0.04
C PHE A 258 22.68 -5.23 0.62
N ALA A 259 23.56 -5.88 -0.15
CA ALA A 259 24.17 -7.15 0.22
C ALA A 259 24.88 -7.15 1.59
N PRO A 260 25.64 -6.11 1.98
CA PRO A 260 26.28 -6.05 3.31
C PRO A 260 25.29 -6.11 4.49
N THR A 261 24.03 -5.74 4.27
CA THR A 261 22.99 -5.71 5.32
C THR A 261 22.12 -6.96 5.34
N GLN A 262 22.35 -7.90 4.42
CA GLN A 262 21.65 -9.17 4.42
C GLN A 262 22.03 -10.02 5.63
N ALA A 263 21.12 -10.90 6.04
CA ALA A 263 21.36 -11.81 7.15
C ALA A 263 22.52 -12.77 6.84
N ARG A 264 23.55 -12.78 7.69
CA ARG A 264 24.74 -13.62 7.47
C ARG A 264 24.40 -15.11 7.54
N PRO A 265 24.93 -15.95 6.62
CA PRO A 265 24.77 -17.40 6.71
C PRO A 265 25.13 -17.95 8.09
N GLY A 266 24.40 -18.97 8.55
CA GLY A 266 24.60 -19.58 9.87
C GLY A 266 23.99 -18.82 11.05
N THR A 267 23.41 -17.63 10.86
CA THR A 267 22.76 -16.89 11.94
C THR A 267 21.27 -17.25 12.12
N PRO A 268 20.70 -17.08 13.33
CA PRO A 268 19.26 -17.20 13.55
C PRO A 268 18.43 -16.30 12.62
N ARG A 269 18.88 -15.07 12.36
CA ARG A 269 18.24 -14.15 11.41
C ARG A 269 18.18 -14.72 9.99
N ALA A 270 19.25 -15.36 9.53
CA ALA A 270 19.27 -15.98 8.20
C ALA A 270 18.36 -17.21 8.13
N ALA A 271 18.27 -18.00 9.21
CA ALA A 271 17.32 -19.11 9.29
C ALA A 271 15.87 -18.61 9.23
N ALA A 272 15.53 -17.58 10.01
CA ALA A 272 14.23 -16.95 10.00
C ALA A 272 13.86 -16.36 8.63
N ALA A 273 14.77 -15.61 7.99
CA ALA A 273 14.54 -15.04 6.67
C ALA A 273 14.29 -16.11 5.59
N ARG A 274 15.07 -17.21 5.61
CA ARG A 274 14.85 -18.34 4.69
C ARG A 274 13.52 -19.04 4.93
N ALA A 275 13.15 -19.28 6.20
CA ALA A 275 11.90 -19.95 6.54
C ALA A 275 10.68 -19.10 6.14
N CYS A 276 10.74 -17.79 6.42
CA CYS A 276 9.73 -16.81 5.98
C CYS A 276 9.56 -16.81 4.46
N ARG A 277 10.67 -16.71 3.72
CA ARG A 277 10.67 -16.71 2.27
C ARG A 277 10.08 -18.00 1.71
N ALA A 278 10.45 -19.15 2.27
CA ALA A 278 9.90 -20.44 1.88
C ALA A 278 8.38 -20.50 2.12
N ALA A 279 7.91 -20.02 3.27
CA ALA A 279 6.47 -19.97 3.59
C ALA A 279 5.69 -19.09 2.60
N LEU A 280 6.22 -17.92 2.23
CA LEU A 280 5.60 -17.00 1.28
C LEU A 280 5.61 -17.54 -0.16
N THR A 281 6.72 -18.13 -0.60
CA THR A 281 6.79 -18.83 -1.90
C THR A 281 5.79 -19.98 -1.96
N ALA A 282 5.69 -20.77 -0.88
CA ALA A 282 4.69 -21.84 -0.78
C ALA A 282 3.25 -21.33 -0.65
N ALA A 283 3.02 -20.07 -0.30
CA ALA A 283 1.68 -19.48 -0.25
C ALA A 283 1.16 -19.10 -1.64
N VAL A 284 2.05 -18.84 -2.59
CA VAL A 284 1.68 -18.49 -3.97
C VAL A 284 1.77 -19.68 -4.93
N ALA A 285 2.54 -20.72 -4.62
CA ALA A 285 2.67 -21.91 -5.46
C ALA A 285 1.37 -22.76 -5.52
N PRO A 286 1.09 -23.45 -6.65
CA PRO A 286 1.81 -23.40 -7.94
C PRO A 286 1.39 -22.20 -8.82
N ARG A 287 0.43 -21.40 -8.35
CA ARG A 287 -0.32 -20.42 -9.13
C ARG A 287 0.48 -19.15 -9.47
N GLY A 288 1.30 -18.69 -8.53
CA GLY A 288 2.11 -17.49 -8.66
C GLY A 288 3.52 -17.79 -9.17
N ARG A 289 4.16 -16.75 -9.69
CA ARG A 289 5.60 -16.72 -9.97
C ARG A 289 6.31 -15.92 -8.88
N VAL A 290 7.57 -16.23 -8.65
CA VAL A 290 8.40 -15.55 -7.66
C VAL A 290 9.56 -14.86 -8.36
N VAL A 291 9.75 -13.58 -8.05
CA VAL A 291 10.91 -12.77 -8.45
C VAL A 291 11.68 -12.43 -7.17
N ASP A 292 12.83 -13.08 -6.95
CA ASP A 292 13.62 -12.92 -5.74
C ASP A 292 14.88 -12.08 -6.00
N TRP A 293 14.86 -10.83 -5.53
CA TRP A 293 15.98 -9.90 -5.52
C TRP A 293 16.63 -9.74 -4.14
N SER A 294 16.20 -10.54 -3.16
CA SER A 294 16.73 -10.50 -1.81
C SER A 294 17.83 -11.55 -1.54
N GLY A 295 18.21 -12.31 -2.57
CA GLY A 295 19.37 -13.20 -2.56
C GLY A 295 20.70 -12.46 -2.83
N ASP A 296 21.77 -13.22 -3.08
CA ASP A 296 23.07 -12.64 -3.45
C ASP A 296 23.13 -12.42 -4.97
N ARG A 297 23.40 -11.18 -5.39
CA ARG A 297 23.51 -10.78 -6.80
C ARG A 297 24.57 -9.67 -6.94
N PRO A 298 25.34 -9.62 -8.04
CA PRO A 298 26.41 -8.64 -8.21
C PRO A 298 25.96 -7.19 -8.02
N GLU A 299 24.77 -6.84 -8.50
CA GLU A 299 24.21 -5.49 -8.42
C GLU A 299 23.93 -5.05 -6.97
N LEU A 300 23.69 -6.00 -6.07
CA LEU A 300 23.40 -5.74 -4.67
C LEU A 300 24.65 -5.35 -3.86
N HIS A 301 25.84 -5.50 -4.45
CA HIS A 301 27.11 -5.08 -3.86
C HIS A 301 27.53 -3.67 -4.27
N GLU A 302 26.86 -3.02 -5.24
CA GLU A 302 27.17 -1.66 -5.68
C GLU A 302 26.46 -0.62 -4.78
N PRO A 303 27.18 0.11 -3.91
CA PRO A 303 26.55 1.00 -2.94
C PRO A 303 25.82 2.19 -3.59
N ARG A 304 26.20 2.58 -4.80
CA ARG A 304 25.56 3.67 -5.55
C ARG A 304 24.18 3.30 -6.07
N LEU A 305 23.81 2.02 -6.05
CA LEU A 305 22.47 1.57 -6.43
C LEU A 305 21.48 1.62 -5.26
N PHE A 306 21.88 2.15 -4.11
CA PHE A 306 21.05 2.23 -2.91
C PHE A 306 21.08 3.62 -2.27
N PHE A 307 19.98 4.00 -1.62
CA PHE A 307 19.92 5.13 -0.69
C PHE A 307 20.30 4.68 0.72
N ASP A 308 19.80 3.52 1.13
CA ASP A 308 20.00 2.89 2.44
C ASP A 308 20.03 1.36 2.33
N ALA A 309 19.86 0.64 3.44
CA ALA A 309 19.95 -0.82 3.49
C ALA A 309 18.91 -1.55 2.59
N SER A 310 17.75 -0.95 2.33
CA SER A 310 16.63 -1.62 1.67
C SER A 310 15.91 -0.78 0.61
N HIS A 311 16.27 0.50 0.44
CA HIS A 311 15.77 1.35 -0.64
C HIS A 311 16.81 1.49 -1.75
N TYR A 312 16.52 0.85 -2.88
CA TYR A 312 17.32 0.90 -4.10
C TYR A 312 16.98 2.10 -4.98
N ARG A 313 17.82 2.39 -5.98
CA ARG A 313 17.66 3.46 -6.97
C ARG A 313 17.08 2.95 -8.28
N LYS A 314 16.66 3.88 -9.16
CA LYS A 314 16.03 3.55 -10.45
C LYS A 314 16.76 2.51 -11.30
N PRO A 315 18.10 2.49 -11.43
CA PRO A 315 18.75 1.48 -12.27
C PRO A 315 18.41 0.05 -11.83
N LEU A 316 18.39 -0.21 -10.51
CA LEU A 316 18.00 -1.51 -9.95
C LEU A 316 16.50 -1.77 -10.14
N ALA A 317 15.67 -0.71 -10.02
CA ALA A 317 14.24 -0.80 -10.31
C ALA A 317 13.97 -1.29 -11.74
N ARG A 318 14.75 -0.83 -12.74
CA ARG A 318 14.59 -1.25 -14.13
C ARG A 318 14.89 -2.73 -14.36
N LEU A 319 15.91 -3.25 -13.68
CA LEU A 319 16.24 -4.68 -13.72
C LEU A 319 15.13 -5.51 -13.09
N LEU A 320 14.64 -5.08 -11.92
CA LEU A 320 13.53 -5.73 -11.24
C LEU A 320 12.23 -5.71 -12.09
N GLU A 321 11.89 -4.58 -12.71
CA GLU A 321 10.75 -4.44 -13.61
C GLU A 321 10.81 -5.41 -14.79
N ALA A 322 12.00 -5.62 -15.37
CA ALA A 322 12.20 -6.56 -16.47
C ALA A 322 11.92 -8.01 -16.05
N GLU A 323 12.38 -8.41 -14.85
CA GLU A 323 12.10 -9.74 -14.29
C GLU A 323 10.63 -9.92 -13.91
N ILE A 324 9.98 -8.89 -13.34
CA ILE A 324 8.53 -8.91 -13.08
C ILE A 324 7.76 -9.09 -14.39
N ALA A 325 8.12 -8.34 -15.44
CA ALA A 325 7.46 -8.45 -16.74
C ALA A 325 7.65 -9.83 -17.37
N ALA A 326 8.83 -10.45 -17.21
CA ALA A 326 9.07 -11.83 -17.64
C ALA A 326 8.19 -12.82 -16.89
N ALA A 327 8.16 -12.73 -15.56
CA ALA A 327 7.33 -13.60 -14.72
C ALA A 327 5.83 -13.49 -15.04
N LEU A 328 5.34 -12.30 -15.39
CA LEU A 328 3.96 -12.08 -15.82
C LEU A 328 3.64 -12.78 -17.16
N ARG A 329 4.57 -12.75 -18.13
CA ARG A 329 4.38 -13.46 -19.40
C ARG A 329 4.34 -14.97 -19.21
N ASP A 330 5.20 -15.51 -18.35
CA ASP A 330 5.24 -16.94 -18.04
C ASP A 330 4.00 -17.42 -17.25
N ALA A 331 3.43 -16.54 -16.41
CA ALA A 331 2.17 -16.81 -15.72
C ALA A 331 0.97 -16.85 -16.70
N GLY A 332 0.95 -15.93 -17.67
CA GLY A 332 -0.09 -15.88 -18.71
C GLY A 332 -0.04 -17.06 -19.69
N ALA A 333 1.17 -17.52 -20.06
CA ALA A 333 1.35 -18.67 -20.95
C ALA A 333 0.86 -19.98 -20.32
N GLY A 334 1.08 -20.18 -19.01
CA GLY A 334 0.65 -21.40 -18.30
C GLY A 334 -0.87 -21.58 -18.16
N GLY A 335 -1.65 -20.51 -18.35
CA GLY A 335 -3.12 -20.57 -18.35
C GLY A 335 -3.75 -20.94 -19.70
N ALA A 336 -3.00 -20.86 -20.79
CA ALA A 336 -3.47 -21.19 -22.13
C ALA A 336 -3.40 -22.70 -22.45
N ASP A 337 -2.54 -23.45 -21.75
CA ASP A 337 -2.33 -24.89 -21.93
C ASP A 337 -3.15 -25.78 -20.97
N ALA A 338 -3.97 -25.19 -20.10
CA ALA A 338 -4.94 -25.98 -19.32
C ALA A 338 -6.10 -26.41 -20.23
N PRO A 339 -6.44 -27.71 -20.34
CA PRO A 339 -7.60 -28.13 -21.10
C PRO A 339 -8.84 -27.45 -20.53
N ARG A 340 -9.58 -26.71 -21.37
CA ARG A 340 -10.90 -26.21 -20.99
C ARG A 340 -11.83 -27.41 -20.80
N PRO A 341 -12.63 -27.45 -19.72
CA PRO A 341 -13.64 -28.51 -19.53
C PRO A 341 -14.72 -28.48 -20.61
#